data_AF-A0A939AI35-F1
#
_entry.id   AF-A0A939AI35-F1
#
_cell.length_a   1.000
_cell.length_b   1.000
_cell.length_c   1.000
_cell.angle_alpha   90.00
_cell.angle_beta   90.00
_cell.angle_gamma   90.00
#
_symmetry.space_group_name_H-M   'P 1'
#
loop_
_entity.id
_entity.type
_entity.pdbx_description
1 polymer ?
#
loop_
_entity_poly.entity_id
_entity_poly.type
_entity_poly.pdbx_seq_one_letter_code
_entity_poly.pdbx_strand_id
1 'polypeptide(L)'
;MPSSLVTGNSLLAIDVGAANTRAVLFDVIEGEYRFVASGVAPSTAEAPFKDVAEGVRNAVSKLQTVLGKKLLDDARGLVTPSQPDGSGVDALVVTLSAGPAIKTIVVGLLKDVSLESARRLAESTYTRLMDTISLSDQRKPDQQIDSILRIRPELVVIAGGTDGGASRSIQKLLEPIGLASFLLPTEKRPAVLFAGNEKMKDDITSLVGSLSTSLHFSPNIRPSLDTEDIDPAEGELARMYVNIRKRQIKGVDLLDLWSGGHVLPTAYATGRMVRFLSKVYGSQKGILNVDLGSSAAIIAAGFRNKSILKVYPQFGLGENLTSLLNHTTLENILRWSPLDISEDVILDYLYQKALHPAAIAATREDLSISQAVAREILHLAMQSAKRDFPRNIANIKPTLTPLFEPILAGGAALSDASRPGQSLLLLLDSIQPVGITTIILDQNNLLPLLGAAAAQNNILPVQVLESGAFLSVGTVVSPVVSAKYGVTILRAKLTYDNGTEARLDLKFGGLETLPLGNGEAGKLTVQCLHGADVGFGPGRGGTIPVSGGALGVVFDGRGRPLDLPSDPVRRRELIKKWNWTLGGG
;
A
#
# COMPACT_ATOMS: atom_id res chain seq x y z
N MET A 1 -5.02 33.96 26.23
CA MET A 1 -5.71 32.77 25.69
C MET A 1 -4.91 32.30 24.51
N PRO A 2 -4.33 31.09 24.49
CA PRO A 2 -3.75 30.58 23.26
C PRO A 2 -4.89 30.45 22.25
N SER A 3 -4.75 31.08 21.09
CA SER A 3 -5.67 30.94 19.97
C SER A 3 -5.80 29.45 19.65
N SER A 4 -6.99 28.88 19.80
CA SER A 4 -7.27 27.52 19.33
C SER A 4 -6.90 27.43 17.85
N LEU A 5 -5.87 26.66 17.53
CA LEU A 5 -5.49 26.33 16.15
C LEU A 5 -6.50 25.38 15.49
N VAL A 6 -7.48 24.90 16.27
CA VAL A 6 -8.56 24.03 15.81
C VAL A 6 -9.78 24.89 15.53
N THR A 7 -10.04 25.13 14.25
CA THR A 7 -11.38 25.46 13.75
C THR A 7 -12.22 24.19 13.90
N GLY A 8 -13.18 24.18 14.82
CA GLY A 8 -13.99 23.00 15.16
C GLY A 8 -14.78 22.47 13.96
N ASN A 9 -14.15 21.63 13.15
CA ASN A 9 -14.72 21.07 11.94
C ASN A 9 -14.68 19.54 12.02
N SER A 10 -15.84 18.92 12.05
CA SER A 10 -16.01 17.48 11.86
C SER A 10 -15.68 17.09 10.42
N LEU A 11 -14.93 16.01 10.22
CA LEU A 11 -14.53 15.53 8.89
C LEU A 11 -14.94 14.08 8.70
N LEU A 12 -15.81 13.85 7.71
CA LEU A 12 -16.14 12.54 7.22
C LEU A 12 -15.09 12.11 6.18
N ALA A 13 -14.55 10.91 6.33
CA ALA A 13 -13.61 10.33 5.39
C ALA A 13 -14.17 9.01 4.87
N ILE A 14 -14.20 8.84 3.55
CA ILE A 14 -14.80 7.66 2.92
C ILE A 14 -13.76 6.93 2.08
N ASP A 15 -13.56 5.65 2.32
CA ASP A 15 -12.76 4.78 1.47
C ASP A 15 -13.68 3.87 0.65
N VAL A 16 -13.64 4.02 -0.67
CA VAL A 16 -14.40 3.21 -1.62
C VAL A 16 -13.47 2.15 -2.22
N GLY A 17 -13.44 0.98 -1.57
CA GLY A 17 -12.67 -0.18 -2.02
C GLY A 17 -13.45 -1.09 -2.98
N ALA A 18 -12.75 -2.05 -3.59
CA ALA A 18 -13.40 -3.04 -4.48
C ALA A 18 -14.33 -3.99 -3.73
N ALA A 19 -13.99 -4.46 -2.53
CA ALA A 19 -14.83 -5.36 -1.76
C ALA A 19 -15.74 -4.63 -0.76
N ASN A 20 -15.23 -3.58 -0.10
CA ASN A 20 -15.91 -2.86 0.97
C ASN A 20 -15.81 -1.35 0.78
N THR A 21 -16.83 -0.63 1.24
CA THR A 21 -16.82 0.82 1.45
C THR A 21 -16.82 1.12 2.94
N ARG A 22 -15.94 2.03 3.37
CA ARG A 22 -15.78 2.44 4.77
C ARG A 22 -16.04 3.94 4.91
N ALA A 23 -16.79 4.32 5.93
CA ALA A 23 -16.96 5.70 6.38
C ALA A 23 -16.32 5.86 7.75
N VAL A 24 -15.52 6.90 7.95
CA VAL A 24 -14.82 7.22 9.20
C VAL A 24 -15.12 8.66 9.58
N LEU A 25 -15.45 8.90 10.84
CA LEU A 25 -15.59 10.25 11.37
C LEU A 25 -14.34 10.62 12.17
N PHE A 26 -13.75 11.76 11.82
CA PHE A 26 -12.79 12.48 12.63
C PHE A 26 -13.46 13.72 13.23
N ASP A 27 -13.30 13.92 14.53
CA ASP A 27 -13.91 15.04 15.24
C ASP A 27 -12.95 15.57 16.31
N VAL A 28 -13.22 16.78 16.79
CA VAL A 28 -12.40 17.46 17.79
C VAL A 28 -12.88 17.07 19.18
N ILE A 29 -12.04 16.35 19.92
CA ILE A 29 -12.28 15.93 21.30
C ILE A 29 -11.20 16.56 22.17
N GLU A 30 -11.61 17.31 23.20
CA GLU A 30 -10.69 18.01 24.11
C GLU A 30 -9.68 18.94 23.40
N GLY A 31 -10.05 19.50 22.24
CA GLY A 31 -9.22 20.41 21.47
C GLY A 31 -8.28 19.74 20.47
N GLU A 32 -8.40 18.43 20.25
CA GLU A 32 -7.58 17.69 19.27
C GLU A 32 -8.44 16.79 18.37
N TYR A 33 -8.05 16.65 17.11
CA TYR A 33 -8.66 15.70 16.19
C TYR A 33 -8.42 14.26 16.64
N ARG A 34 -9.50 13.49 16.75
CA ARG A 34 -9.46 12.05 17.06
C ARG A 34 -10.30 11.25 16.07
N PHE A 35 -9.88 10.01 15.87
CA PHE A 35 -10.74 8.99 15.27
C PHE A 35 -11.90 8.69 16.23
N VAL A 36 -13.14 8.87 15.78
CA VAL A 36 -14.34 8.68 16.62
C VAL A 36 -14.95 7.31 16.41
N ALA A 37 -15.28 6.97 15.17
CA ALA A 37 -15.94 5.72 14.81
C ALA A 37 -15.80 5.42 13.32
N SER A 38 -16.05 4.16 12.95
CA SER A 38 -16.15 3.74 11.56
C SER A 38 -17.42 2.92 11.29
N GLY A 39 -17.93 3.02 10.06
CA GLY A 39 -19.00 2.18 9.52
C GLY A 39 -18.53 1.53 8.22
N VAL A 40 -18.86 0.25 8.02
CA VAL A 40 -18.39 -0.54 6.86
C VAL A 40 -19.56 -1.26 6.19
N ALA A 41 -19.69 -1.10 4.87
CA ALA A 41 -20.66 -1.82 4.05
C ALA A 41 -19.97 -2.50 2.85
N PRO A 42 -20.56 -3.56 2.26
CA PRO A 42 -20.08 -4.08 0.99
C PRO A 42 -20.04 -2.99 -0.08
N SER A 43 -19.02 -3.04 -0.94
CA SER A 43 -18.92 -2.12 -2.07
C SER A 43 -20.01 -2.39 -3.10
N THR A 44 -20.49 -1.32 -3.72
CA THR A 44 -21.50 -1.36 -4.79
C THR A 44 -20.93 -0.84 -6.12
N ALA A 45 -19.60 -0.83 -6.25
CA ALA A 45 -18.90 -0.42 -7.47
C ALA A 45 -19.19 -1.32 -8.68
N GLU A 46 -19.47 -2.60 -8.41
CA GLU A 46 -19.79 -3.61 -9.41
C GLU A 46 -21.28 -3.97 -9.43
N ALA A 47 -21.66 -4.88 -10.31
CA ALA A 47 -23.02 -5.41 -10.40
C ALA A 47 -23.50 -5.98 -9.03
N PRO A 48 -24.80 -5.91 -8.72
CA PRO A 48 -25.91 -5.46 -9.58
C PRO A 48 -26.13 -3.94 -9.60
N PHE A 49 -25.48 -3.18 -8.71
CA PHE A 49 -25.73 -1.75 -8.57
C PHE A 49 -24.92 -0.91 -9.56
N LYS A 50 -23.63 -1.22 -9.68
CA LYS A 50 -22.65 -0.43 -10.45
C LYS A 50 -22.72 1.07 -10.13
N ASP A 51 -22.94 1.40 -8.86
CA ASP A 51 -23.12 2.74 -8.32
C ASP A 51 -22.55 2.81 -6.91
N VAL A 52 -21.41 3.47 -6.73
CA VAL A 52 -20.71 3.53 -5.42
C VAL A 52 -21.47 4.35 -4.38
N ALA A 53 -22.38 5.24 -4.79
CA ALA A 53 -23.12 6.08 -3.85
C ALA A 53 -23.98 5.24 -2.89
N GLU A 54 -24.48 4.07 -3.32
CA GLU A 54 -25.25 3.18 -2.45
C GLU A 54 -24.40 2.58 -1.33
N GLY A 55 -23.24 2.01 -1.64
CA GLY A 55 -22.28 1.48 -0.68
C GLY A 55 -21.81 2.54 0.31
N VAL A 56 -21.58 3.75 -0.18
CA VAL A 56 -21.24 4.93 0.63
C VAL A 56 -22.35 5.25 1.63
N ARG A 57 -23.58 5.46 1.15
CA ARG A 57 -24.72 5.75 2.02
C ARG A 57 -24.97 4.63 3.03
N ASN A 58 -24.74 3.37 2.66
CA ASN A 58 -24.87 2.23 3.57
C ASN A 58 -23.78 2.24 4.65
N ALA A 59 -22.53 2.56 4.28
CA ALA A 59 -21.43 2.70 5.24
C ALA A 59 -21.67 3.87 6.21
N VAL A 60 -22.12 5.02 5.70
CA VAL A 60 -22.49 6.18 6.52
C VAL A 60 -23.69 5.85 7.42
N SER A 61 -24.70 5.13 6.93
CA SER A 61 -25.84 4.70 7.75
C SER A 61 -25.41 3.80 8.91
N LYS A 62 -24.47 2.87 8.68
CA LYS A 62 -23.88 2.07 9.76
C LYS A 62 -23.10 2.92 10.76
N LEU A 63 -22.35 3.92 10.27
CA LEU A 63 -21.65 4.88 11.12
C LEU A 63 -22.64 5.69 11.98
N GLN A 64 -23.79 6.11 11.44
CA GLN A 64 -24.85 6.76 12.21
C GLN A 64 -25.35 5.89 13.36
N THR A 65 -25.58 4.59 13.11
CA THR A 65 -26.02 3.65 14.14
C THR A 65 -25.01 3.56 15.29
N VAL A 66 -23.70 3.58 14.98
CA VAL A 66 -22.64 3.56 16.00
C VAL A 66 -22.58 4.88 16.78
N LEU A 67 -22.75 6.01 16.09
CA LEU A 67 -22.65 7.35 16.69
C LEU A 67 -23.91 7.79 17.45
N GLY A 68 -25.08 7.24 17.12
CA GLY A 68 -26.37 7.75 17.57
C GLY A 68 -26.71 9.15 17.03
N LYS A 69 -26.08 9.56 15.91
CA LYS A 69 -26.23 10.89 15.28
C LYS A 69 -26.65 10.76 13.82
N LYS A 70 -27.39 11.74 13.30
CA LYS A 70 -27.83 11.80 11.89
C LYS A 70 -26.75 12.47 11.03
N LEU A 71 -26.27 11.79 10.00
CA LEU A 71 -25.29 12.31 9.02
C LEU A 71 -25.91 12.45 7.62
N LEU A 72 -26.99 11.73 7.35
CA LEU A 72 -27.76 11.72 6.12
C LEU A 72 -29.17 12.25 6.38
N ASP A 73 -29.71 13.03 5.45
CA ASP A 73 -31.11 13.47 5.46
C ASP A 73 -32.09 12.33 5.06
N ASP A 74 -33.39 12.63 5.01
CA ASP A 74 -34.43 11.66 4.66
C ASP A 74 -34.34 11.20 3.19
N ALA A 75 -33.69 11.98 2.33
CA ALA A 75 -33.38 11.64 0.94
C ALA A 75 -32.03 10.90 0.79
N ARG A 76 -31.37 10.53 1.90
CA ARG A 76 -30.02 9.93 1.94
C ARG A 76 -28.95 10.80 1.27
N GLY A 77 -29.12 12.13 1.33
CA GLY A 77 -28.09 13.13 1.04
C GLY A 77 -27.26 13.43 2.28
N LEU A 78 -25.98 13.77 2.10
CA LEU A 78 -25.11 14.15 3.22
C LEU A 78 -25.56 15.50 3.80
N VAL A 79 -25.77 15.57 5.11
CA VAL A 79 -26.09 16.82 5.81
C VAL A 79 -24.79 17.60 6.01
N THR A 80 -24.66 18.73 5.32
CA THR A 80 -23.54 19.67 5.46
C THR A 80 -24.06 21.11 5.45
N PRO A 81 -23.47 22.03 6.23
CA PRO A 81 -22.46 21.80 7.28
C PRO A 81 -23.04 21.09 8.51
N SER A 82 -22.21 20.85 9.53
CA SER A 82 -22.68 20.34 10.82
C SER A 82 -23.68 21.31 11.48
N GLN A 83 -24.58 20.76 12.28
CA GLN A 83 -25.66 21.47 12.95
C GLN A 83 -25.44 21.53 14.48
N PRO A 84 -26.06 22.48 15.21
CA PRO A 84 -25.91 22.59 16.67
C PRO A 84 -26.36 21.36 17.47
N ASP A 85 -27.24 20.52 16.89
CA ASP A 85 -27.67 19.25 17.48
C ASP A 85 -26.66 18.11 17.26
N GLY A 86 -25.52 18.40 16.61
CA GLY A 86 -24.46 17.46 16.28
C GLY A 86 -24.73 16.62 15.03
N SER A 87 -25.80 16.90 14.28
CA SER A 87 -26.05 16.27 12.99
C SER A 87 -25.18 16.85 11.87
N GLY A 88 -24.95 16.07 10.82
CA GLY A 88 -24.14 16.46 9.68
C GLY A 88 -22.63 16.52 9.93
N VAL A 89 -21.90 16.96 8.90
CA VAL A 89 -20.44 17.13 8.93
C VAL A 89 -20.00 18.38 8.17
N ASP A 90 -18.81 18.89 8.50
CA ASP A 90 -18.30 20.13 7.90
C ASP A 90 -17.45 19.89 6.66
N ALA A 91 -16.81 18.72 6.59
CA ALA A 91 -15.92 18.35 5.50
C ALA A 91 -16.10 16.89 5.10
N LEU A 92 -15.83 16.61 3.81
CA LEU A 92 -15.76 15.27 3.26
C LEU A 92 -14.46 15.08 2.46
N VAL A 93 -13.77 13.96 2.68
CA VAL A 93 -12.72 13.46 1.78
C VAL A 93 -12.99 12.04 1.36
N VAL A 94 -12.46 11.65 0.20
CA VAL A 94 -12.71 10.32 -0.37
C VAL A 94 -11.41 9.71 -0.88
N THR A 95 -11.19 8.43 -0.56
CA THR A 95 -10.22 7.59 -1.24
C THR A 95 -10.92 6.53 -2.09
N LEU A 96 -10.33 6.19 -3.24
CA LEU A 96 -10.91 5.27 -4.21
C LEU A 96 -9.87 4.24 -4.67
N SER A 97 -10.23 2.97 -4.60
CA SER A 97 -9.49 1.86 -5.20
C SER A 97 -10.37 0.88 -5.97
N ALA A 98 -11.68 1.13 -6.01
CA ALA A 98 -12.64 0.30 -6.72
C ALA A 98 -12.47 0.35 -8.25
N GLY A 99 -12.97 -0.70 -8.92
CA GLY A 99 -12.91 -0.91 -10.36
C GLY A 99 -11.66 -1.62 -10.86
N PRO A 100 -11.65 -2.08 -12.13
CA PRO A 100 -10.57 -2.86 -12.71
C PRO A 100 -9.31 -2.02 -12.95
N ALA A 101 -8.12 -2.65 -12.91
CA ALA A 101 -6.87 -1.94 -13.19
C ALA A 101 -6.90 -1.25 -14.56
N ILE A 102 -6.45 0.01 -14.63
CA ILE A 102 -6.49 0.83 -15.85
C ILE A 102 -5.47 0.28 -16.85
N LYS A 103 -5.94 -0.17 -18.02
CA LYS A 103 -5.07 -0.68 -19.08
C LYS A 103 -4.21 0.46 -19.62
N THR A 104 -2.90 0.33 -19.43
CA THR A 104 -1.95 1.41 -19.68
C THR A 104 -0.88 0.97 -20.67
N ILE A 105 -0.58 1.85 -21.63
CA ILE A 105 0.62 1.75 -22.47
C ILE A 105 1.61 2.79 -22.01
N VAL A 106 2.88 2.40 -21.90
CA VAL A 106 3.97 3.32 -21.54
C VAL A 106 4.85 3.56 -22.75
N VAL A 107 5.20 4.82 -22.99
CA VAL A 107 6.01 5.26 -24.12
C VAL A 107 7.25 5.95 -23.59
N GLY A 108 8.41 5.50 -24.04
CA GLY A 108 9.70 6.03 -23.58
C GLY A 108 10.79 5.85 -24.63
N LEU A 109 11.64 6.85 -24.83
CA LEU A 109 12.72 6.77 -25.82
C LEU A 109 13.67 5.59 -25.59
N LEU A 110 14.24 5.50 -24.38
CA LEU A 110 15.29 4.55 -24.04
C LEU A 110 14.79 3.60 -22.96
N LYS A 111 15.02 2.31 -23.18
CA LYS A 111 14.54 1.22 -22.32
C LYS A 111 14.94 1.40 -20.85
N ASP A 112 16.22 1.62 -20.59
CA ASP A 112 16.76 1.63 -19.22
C ASP A 112 16.75 3.03 -18.56
N VAL A 113 16.11 4.02 -19.19
CA VAL A 113 16.11 5.42 -18.70
C VAL A 113 14.69 5.98 -18.65
N SER A 114 14.15 6.47 -19.79
CA SER A 114 12.85 7.12 -19.81
C SER A 114 11.69 6.14 -19.73
N LEU A 115 11.81 4.97 -20.36
CA LEU A 115 10.79 3.93 -20.28
C LEU A 115 10.69 3.36 -18.85
N GLU A 116 11.84 3.13 -18.21
CA GLU A 116 11.93 2.71 -16.81
C GLU A 116 11.25 3.73 -15.87
N SER A 117 11.56 5.03 -16.03
CA SER A 117 10.97 6.11 -15.23
C SER A 117 9.44 6.18 -15.42
N ALA A 118 8.98 6.04 -16.67
CA ALA A 118 7.56 6.04 -16.99
C ALA A 118 6.84 4.78 -16.48
N ARG A 119 7.50 3.62 -16.45
CA ARG A 119 6.98 2.41 -15.80
C ARG A 119 6.80 2.64 -14.30
N ARG A 120 7.81 3.20 -13.62
CA ARG A 120 7.71 3.52 -12.18
C ARG A 120 6.56 4.46 -11.89
N LEU A 121 6.38 5.50 -12.72
CA LEU A 121 5.23 6.40 -12.64
C LEU A 121 3.90 5.65 -12.82
N ALA A 122 3.77 4.81 -13.85
CA ALA A 122 2.54 4.04 -14.08
C ALA A 122 2.20 3.11 -12.90
N GLU A 123 3.23 2.49 -12.29
CA GLU A 123 3.11 1.62 -11.10
C GLU A 123 2.83 2.39 -9.79
N SER A 124 2.69 3.72 -9.81
CA SER A 124 2.31 4.52 -8.62
C SER A 124 0.78 4.55 -8.37
N THR A 125 -0.03 4.03 -9.29
CA THR A 125 -1.48 3.91 -9.15
C THR A 125 -1.98 2.58 -9.72
N TYR A 126 -3.29 2.33 -9.69
CA TYR A 126 -3.93 1.07 -10.10
C TYR A 126 -3.96 0.88 -11.62
N THR A 127 -2.79 0.87 -12.26
CA THR A 127 -2.62 0.57 -13.70
C THR A 127 -2.17 -0.87 -13.92
N ARG A 128 -2.53 -1.41 -15.09
CA ARG A 128 -1.93 -2.63 -15.62
C ARG A 128 -1.18 -2.28 -16.90
N LEU A 129 0.13 -2.47 -16.88
CA LEU A 129 0.96 -2.26 -18.07
C LEU A 129 0.66 -3.35 -19.10
N MET A 130 0.11 -2.94 -20.24
CA MET A 130 -0.29 -3.85 -21.33
C MET A 130 0.78 -3.96 -22.41
N ASP A 131 1.51 -2.87 -22.67
CA ASP A 131 2.54 -2.79 -23.70
C ASP A 131 3.48 -1.61 -23.42
N THR A 132 4.66 -1.65 -24.04
CA THR A 132 5.65 -0.57 -24.00
C THR A 132 6.14 -0.24 -25.40
N ILE A 133 6.19 1.05 -25.74
CA ILE A 133 6.67 1.54 -27.04
C ILE A 133 7.94 2.37 -26.82
N SER A 134 8.99 2.08 -27.59
CA SER A 134 10.29 2.76 -27.49
C SER A 134 11.00 2.82 -28.83
N LEU A 135 12.12 3.57 -28.92
CA LEU A 135 12.95 3.56 -30.13
C LEU A 135 13.59 2.19 -30.41
N SER A 136 13.75 1.37 -29.37
CA SER A 136 14.27 0.00 -29.48
C SER A 136 13.19 -1.03 -29.82
N ASP A 137 11.93 -0.61 -30.03
CA ASP A 137 10.86 -1.51 -30.44
C ASP A 137 11.15 -2.03 -31.86
N GLN A 138 11.15 -3.36 -32.02
CA GLN A 138 11.44 -4.02 -33.29
C GLN A 138 10.20 -4.19 -34.17
N ARG A 139 9.01 -3.92 -33.62
CA ARG A 139 7.75 -4.01 -34.37
C ARG A 139 7.68 -2.91 -35.41
N LYS A 140 7.12 -3.24 -36.57
CA LYS A 140 6.79 -2.25 -37.60
C LYS A 140 5.62 -1.35 -37.13
N PRO A 141 5.46 -0.12 -37.66
CA PRO A 141 4.38 0.78 -37.24
C PRO A 141 2.97 0.17 -37.34
N ASP A 142 2.69 -0.61 -38.38
CA ASP A 142 1.40 -1.31 -38.54
C ASP A 142 1.15 -2.34 -37.43
N GLN A 143 2.19 -3.04 -36.99
CA GLN A 143 2.11 -3.99 -35.86
C GLN A 143 1.93 -3.29 -34.52
N GLN A 144 2.55 -2.13 -34.34
CA GLN A 144 2.34 -1.29 -33.16
C GLN A 144 0.89 -0.78 -33.10
N ILE A 145 0.37 -0.30 -34.23
CA ILE A 145 -1.03 0.15 -34.34
C ILE A 145 -1.99 -1.00 -34.04
N ASP A 146 -1.79 -2.18 -34.65
CA ASP A 146 -2.62 -3.36 -34.38
C ASP A 146 -2.59 -3.76 -32.89
N SER A 147 -1.41 -3.72 -32.25
CA SER A 147 -1.27 -3.96 -30.81
C SER A 147 -2.14 -2.98 -30.00
N ILE A 148 -2.03 -1.68 -30.26
CA ILE A 148 -2.80 -0.64 -29.56
C ILE A 148 -4.32 -0.83 -29.78
N LEU A 149 -4.74 -1.14 -31.00
CA LEU A 149 -6.16 -1.36 -31.35
C LEU A 149 -6.76 -2.61 -30.67
N ARG A 150 -5.95 -3.66 -30.47
CA ARG A 150 -6.34 -4.87 -29.72
C ARG A 150 -6.43 -4.60 -28.22
N ILE A 151 -5.42 -3.93 -27.66
CA ILE A 151 -5.34 -3.61 -26.23
C ILE A 151 -6.47 -2.66 -25.83
N ARG A 152 -6.76 -1.66 -26.67
CA ARG A 152 -7.67 -0.53 -26.38
C ARG A 152 -7.31 0.10 -25.02
N PRO A 153 -6.14 0.75 -24.91
CA PRO A 153 -5.69 1.31 -23.66
C PRO A 153 -6.63 2.43 -23.20
N GLU A 154 -6.76 2.58 -21.89
CA GLU A 154 -7.52 3.66 -21.25
C GLU A 154 -6.60 4.82 -20.89
N LEU A 155 -5.30 4.54 -20.74
CA LEU A 155 -4.25 5.50 -20.41
C LEU A 155 -3.00 5.25 -21.27
N VAL A 156 -2.40 6.33 -21.76
CA VAL A 156 -1.06 6.32 -22.34
C VAL A 156 -0.18 7.28 -21.53
N VAL A 157 0.90 6.78 -20.96
CA VAL A 157 1.91 7.58 -20.25
C VAL A 157 3.13 7.74 -21.14
N ILE A 158 3.43 8.98 -21.50
CA ILE A 158 4.52 9.33 -22.40
C ILE A 158 5.59 10.04 -21.59
N ALA A 159 6.80 9.49 -21.61
CA ALA A 159 7.99 10.16 -21.12
C ALA A 159 9.09 10.13 -22.17
N GLY A 160 10.10 10.96 -21.94
CA GLY A 160 11.34 10.94 -22.72
C GLY A 160 11.67 12.28 -23.38
N GLY A 161 12.93 12.33 -23.82
CA GLY A 161 13.66 13.58 -24.03
C GLY A 161 14.11 14.14 -22.68
N THR A 162 15.40 14.40 -22.53
CA THR A 162 15.85 15.37 -21.53
C THR A 162 15.36 16.74 -21.94
N ASP A 163 15.33 17.70 -21.02
CA ASP A 163 14.92 19.06 -21.38
C ASP A 163 15.91 19.63 -22.41
N GLY A 164 15.39 20.03 -23.57
CA GLY A 164 16.19 20.49 -24.71
C GLY A 164 16.66 19.42 -25.70
N GLY A 165 16.25 18.15 -25.57
CA GLY A 165 16.69 17.06 -26.45
C GLY A 165 15.57 16.17 -27.03
N ALA A 166 15.93 15.45 -28.10
CA ALA A 166 15.22 14.29 -28.67
C ALA A 166 13.76 14.48 -29.15
N SER A 167 13.35 15.71 -29.50
CA SER A 167 11.96 15.99 -29.91
C SER A 167 11.50 15.22 -31.15
N ARG A 168 12.35 15.11 -32.19
CA ARG A 168 12.02 14.35 -33.41
C ARG A 168 11.76 12.87 -33.13
N SER A 169 12.50 12.29 -32.20
CA SER A 169 12.37 10.88 -31.83
C SER A 169 11.05 10.60 -31.11
N ILE A 170 10.65 11.51 -30.21
CA ILE A 170 9.34 11.42 -29.55
C ILE A 170 8.22 11.53 -30.59
N GLN A 171 8.26 12.52 -31.49
CA GLN A 171 7.23 12.69 -32.53
C GLN A 171 6.98 11.40 -33.32
N LYS A 172 8.05 10.71 -33.75
CA LYS A 172 7.95 9.41 -34.45
C LYS A 172 7.26 8.32 -33.62
N LEU A 173 7.51 8.27 -32.31
CA LEU A 173 6.85 7.30 -31.42
C LEU A 173 5.36 7.61 -31.20
N LEU A 174 4.94 8.85 -31.44
CA LEU A 174 3.56 9.26 -31.27
C LEU A 174 2.69 9.01 -32.50
N GLU A 175 3.28 8.87 -33.69
CA GLU A 175 2.53 8.58 -34.92
C GLU A 175 1.65 7.31 -34.79
N PRO A 176 2.17 6.15 -34.33
CA PRO A 176 1.34 4.96 -34.12
C PRO A 176 0.23 5.18 -33.09
N ILE A 177 0.49 5.97 -32.05
CA ILE A 177 -0.47 6.24 -30.96
C ILE A 177 -1.59 7.15 -31.47
N GLY A 178 -1.23 8.23 -32.17
CA GLY A 178 -2.20 9.13 -32.79
C GLY A 178 -3.07 8.38 -33.80
N LEU A 179 -2.47 7.61 -34.70
CA LEU A 179 -3.22 6.86 -35.72
C LEU A 179 -4.12 5.79 -35.10
N ALA A 180 -3.62 5.00 -34.14
CA ALA A 180 -4.45 4.03 -33.43
C ALA A 180 -5.61 4.72 -32.68
N SER A 181 -5.36 5.87 -32.05
CA SER A 181 -6.40 6.62 -31.34
C SER A 181 -7.43 7.26 -32.28
N PHE A 182 -7.02 7.68 -33.48
CA PHE A 182 -7.93 8.14 -34.53
C PHE A 182 -8.88 7.02 -34.98
N LEU A 183 -8.36 5.80 -35.13
CA LEU A 183 -9.13 4.62 -35.53
C LEU A 183 -10.05 4.08 -34.42
N LEU A 184 -9.81 4.45 -33.16
CA LEU A 184 -10.70 4.11 -32.06
C LEU A 184 -11.93 5.05 -32.03
N PRO A 185 -13.12 4.52 -31.66
CA PRO A 185 -14.26 5.36 -31.32
C PRO A 185 -13.90 6.41 -30.27
N THR A 186 -14.45 7.61 -30.36
CA THR A 186 -14.11 8.75 -29.49
C THR A 186 -14.18 8.41 -28.00
N GLU A 187 -15.14 7.59 -27.63
CA GLU A 187 -15.48 7.14 -26.27
C GLU A 187 -14.48 6.08 -25.75
N LYS A 188 -13.71 5.47 -26.66
CA LYS A 188 -12.69 4.44 -26.38
C LYS A 188 -11.27 4.95 -26.57
N ARG A 189 -11.09 6.23 -26.90
CA ARG A 189 -9.77 6.85 -26.96
C ARG A 189 -9.12 6.84 -25.57
N PRO A 190 -7.79 6.77 -25.47
CA PRO A 190 -7.12 6.83 -24.18
C PRO A 190 -7.06 8.26 -23.65
N ALA A 191 -6.95 8.39 -22.33
CA ALA A 191 -6.36 9.58 -21.71
C ALA A 191 -4.84 9.56 -21.92
N VAL A 192 -4.22 10.73 -22.06
CA VAL A 192 -2.77 10.85 -22.33
C VAL A 192 -2.12 11.72 -21.27
N LEU A 193 -1.06 11.20 -20.63
CA LEU A 193 -0.17 11.96 -19.75
C LEU A 193 1.17 12.15 -20.45
N PHE A 194 1.55 13.40 -20.71
CA PHE A 194 2.89 13.74 -21.17
C PHE A 194 3.73 14.31 -20.02
N ALA A 195 4.81 13.62 -19.69
CA ALA A 195 5.77 14.01 -18.65
C ALA A 195 7.21 13.92 -19.20
N GLY A 196 7.41 14.48 -20.39
CA GLY A 196 8.70 14.56 -21.09
C GLY A 196 9.14 16.00 -21.33
N ASN A 197 10.03 16.20 -22.31
CA ASN A 197 10.60 17.51 -22.65
C ASN A 197 9.52 18.61 -22.84
N GLU A 198 9.54 19.62 -21.96
CA GLU A 198 8.51 20.67 -21.90
C GLU A 198 8.37 21.47 -23.20
N LYS A 199 9.44 21.58 -23.99
CA LYS A 199 9.43 22.27 -25.30
C LYS A 199 8.54 21.61 -26.33
N MET A 200 8.09 20.38 -26.09
CA MET A 200 7.23 19.64 -27.03
C MET A 200 5.74 19.87 -26.80
N LYS A 201 5.34 20.65 -25.81
CA LYS A 201 3.93 20.80 -25.43
C LYS A 201 2.99 21.10 -26.61
N ASP A 202 3.39 21.99 -27.52
CA ASP A 202 2.60 22.36 -28.70
C ASP A 202 2.54 21.23 -29.75
N ASP A 203 3.66 20.53 -29.96
CA ASP A 203 3.73 19.38 -30.85
C ASP A 203 2.82 18.25 -30.35
N ILE A 204 2.89 17.92 -29.05
CA ILE A 204 2.05 16.90 -28.43
C ILE A 204 0.57 17.27 -28.56
N THR A 205 0.23 18.52 -28.26
CA THR A 205 -1.16 19.00 -28.37
C THR A 205 -1.68 18.85 -29.79
N SER A 206 -0.86 19.16 -30.79
CA SER A 206 -1.22 19.03 -32.20
C SER A 206 -1.39 17.57 -32.65
N LEU A 207 -0.54 16.66 -32.16
CA LEU A 207 -0.52 15.26 -32.58
C LEU A 207 -1.60 14.39 -31.91
N VAL A 208 -1.83 14.57 -30.60
CA VAL A 208 -2.71 13.66 -29.83
C VAL A 208 -3.84 14.36 -29.09
N GLY A 209 -3.88 15.70 -29.07
CA GLY A 209 -4.88 16.47 -28.32
C GLY A 209 -6.31 16.12 -28.71
N SER A 210 -6.66 16.24 -30.00
CA SER A 210 -7.99 15.89 -30.53
C SER A 210 -8.26 14.37 -30.59
N LEU A 211 -7.22 13.56 -30.39
CA LEU A 211 -7.25 12.10 -30.49
C LEU A 211 -7.21 11.43 -29.11
N SER A 212 -7.28 12.19 -28.03
CA SER A 212 -7.34 11.69 -26.66
C SER A 212 -8.63 12.13 -25.98
N THR A 213 -9.09 11.38 -24.98
CA THR A 213 -10.27 11.82 -24.19
C THR A 213 -9.91 12.92 -23.18
N SER A 214 -8.63 13.08 -22.90
CA SER A 214 -8.05 14.16 -22.10
C SER A 214 -6.52 14.11 -22.25
N LEU A 215 -5.90 15.27 -22.42
CA LEU A 215 -4.45 15.43 -22.50
C LEU A 215 -3.96 16.22 -21.29
N HIS A 216 -3.07 15.63 -20.50
CA HIS A 216 -2.46 16.24 -19.33
C HIS A 216 -0.95 16.37 -19.51
N PHE A 217 -0.41 17.43 -18.91
CA PHE A 217 1.03 17.72 -18.92
C PHE A 217 1.54 17.75 -17.48
N SER A 218 2.74 17.22 -17.29
CA SER A 218 3.50 17.29 -16.04
C SER A 218 4.92 17.75 -16.34
N PRO A 219 5.65 18.31 -15.35
CA PRO A 219 7.11 18.41 -15.41
C PRO A 219 7.74 17.08 -15.86
N ASN A 220 8.87 17.20 -16.55
CA ASN A 220 9.60 16.06 -17.09
C ASN A 220 10.04 15.11 -15.98
N ILE A 221 9.66 13.83 -16.05
CA ILE A 221 10.09 12.85 -15.03
C ILE A 221 11.58 12.49 -15.13
N ARG A 222 12.22 12.87 -16.23
CA ARG A 222 13.64 12.67 -16.49
C ARG A 222 14.26 13.93 -17.11
N PRO A 223 14.37 15.04 -16.36
CA PRO A 223 14.89 16.32 -16.89
C PRO A 223 16.32 16.17 -17.45
N SER A 224 17.15 15.35 -16.80
CA SER A 224 18.50 14.99 -17.23
C SER A 224 18.72 13.48 -17.16
N LEU A 225 19.80 12.97 -17.74
CA LEU A 225 20.11 11.54 -17.70
C LEU A 225 20.28 11.01 -16.27
N ASP A 226 20.77 11.83 -15.33
CA ASP A 226 21.07 11.44 -13.96
C ASP A 226 19.99 11.83 -12.95
N THR A 227 19.02 12.67 -13.35
CA THR A 227 17.97 13.19 -12.47
C THR A 227 16.62 12.59 -12.84
N GLU A 228 15.98 11.92 -11.88
CA GLU A 228 14.63 11.39 -11.96
C GLU A 228 13.75 12.12 -10.95
N ASP A 229 12.62 12.68 -11.39
CA ASP A 229 11.65 13.38 -10.55
C ASP A 229 10.22 12.98 -10.92
N ILE A 230 9.69 11.97 -10.23
CA ILE A 230 8.40 11.35 -10.54
C ILE A 230 7.25 12.04 -9.79
N ASP A 231 7.53 12.69 -8.66
CA ASP A 231 6.55 13.24 -7.71
C ASP A 231 5.48 14.17 -8.36
N PRO A 232 5.84 15.12 -9.25
CA PRO A 232 4.85 15.97 -9.91
C PRO A 232 3.90 15.18 -10.80
N ALA A 233 4.43 14.20 -11.54
CA ALA A 233 3.67 13.39 -12.48
C ALA A 233 2.75 12.39 -11.75
N GLU A 234 3.13 11.89 -10.57
CA GLU A 234 2.24 11.07 -9.74
C GLU A 234 0.97 11.82 -9.34
N GLY A 235 1.10 13.11 -9.01
CA GLY A 235 -0.04 13.96 -8.67
C GLY A 235 -1.01 14.15 -9.83
N GLU A 236 -0.50 14.36 -11.06
CA GLU A 236 -1.33 14.43 -12.27
C GLU A 236 -1.97 13.07 -12.58
N LEU A 237 -1.20 11.99 -12.51
CA LEU A 237 -1.70 10.64 -12.75
C LEU A 237 -2.79 10.25 -11.76
N ALA A 238 -2.67 10.66 -10.49
CA ALA A 238 -3.70 10.46 -9.47
C ALA A 238 -5.02 11.18 -9.82
N ARG A 239 -4.97 12.41 -10.33
CA ARG A 239 -6.15 13.13 -10.83
C ARG A 239 -6.76 12.45 -12.05
N MET A 240 -5.92 12.01 -12.99
CA MET A 240 -6.36 11.29 -14.19
C MET A 240 -7.06 9.97 -13.83
N TYR A 241 -6.55 9.22 -12.86
CA TYR A 241 -7.20 8.01 -12.35
C TYR A 241 -8.64 8.29 -11.91
N VAL A 242 -8.86 9.33 -11.11
CA VAL A 242 -10.20 9.71 -10.64
C VAL A 242 -11.11 10.09 -11.81
N ASN A 243 -10.60 10.86 -12.78
CA ASN A 243 -11.37 11.24 -13.97
C ASN A 243 -11.75 10.05 -14.86
N ILE A 244 -10.86 9.06 -14.99
CA ILE A 244 -11.18 7.80 -15.67
C ILE A 244 -12.27 7.06 -14.90
N ARG A 245 -12.22 7.02 -13.57
CA ARG A 245 -13.24 6.35 -12.74
C ARG A 245 -14.61 7.01 -12.80
N LYS A 246 -14.70 8.34 -12.86
CA LYS A 246 -15.97 9.08 -13.08
C LYS A 246 -16.70 8.60 -14.33
N ARG A 247 -15.96 8.23 -15.38
CA ARG A 247 -16.56 7.73 -16.64
C ARG A 247 -16.97 6.26 -16.58
N GLN A 248 -16.47 5.50 -15.61
CA GLN A 248 -16.62 4.04 -15.55
C GLN A 248 -17.60 3.58 -14.49
N ILE A 249 -17.66 4.30 -13.37
CA ILE A 249 -18.39 3.90 -12.17
C ILE A 249 -19.32 5.04 -11.78
N LYS A 250 -20.62 4.75 -11.78
CA LYS A 250 -21.63 5.72 -11.39
C LYS A 250 -21.45 6.11 -9.92
N GLY A 251 -21.71 7.38 -9.60
CA GLY A 251 -21.64 7.90 -8.25
C GLY A 251 -20.28 8.45 -7.84
N VAL A 252 -19.19 8.17 -8.59
CA VAL A 252 -17.87 8.76 -8.29
C VAL A 252 -17.91 10.29 -8.45
N ASP A 253 -18.61 10.78 -9.47
CA ASP A 253 -18.85 12.19 -9.76
C ASP A 253 -19.70 12.87 -8.66
N LEU A 254 -20.64 12.15 -8.05
CA LEU A 254 -21.36 12.63 -6.86
C LEU A 254 -20.42 12.76 -5.65
N LEU A 255 -19.56 11.77 -5.42
CA LEU A 255 -18.57 11.81 -4.33
C LEU A 255 -17.54 12.92 -4.53
N ASP A 256 -17.13 13.17 -5.76
CA ASP A 256 -16.25 14.27 -6.12
C ASP A 256 -16.90 15.62 -5.83
N LEU A 257 -18.19 15.77 -6.16
CA LEU A 257 -18.97 16.95 -5.80
C LEU A 257 -19.06 17.13 -4.27
N TRP A 258 -19.45 16.07 -3.53
CA TRP A 258 -19.59 16.12 -2.07
C TRP A 258 -18.28 16.43 -1.34
N SER A 259 -17.15 15.98 -1.88
CA SER A 259 -15.82 16.22 -1.30
C SER A 259 -15.15 17.51 -1.80
N GLY A 260 -15.82 18.29 -2.67
CA GLY A 260 -15.23 19.49 -3.26
C GLY A 260 -13.97 19.21 -4.09
N GLY A 261 -13.92 18.08 -4.80
CA GLY A 261 -12.78 17.65 -5.61
C GLY A 261 -11.65 16.94 -4.83
N HIS A 262 -11.89 16.54 -3.58
CA HIS A 262 -10.91 15.85 -2.72
C HIS A 262 -11.06 14.32 -2.76
N VAL A 263 -11.26 13.77 -3.96
CA VAL A 263 -11.17 12.33 -4.21
C VAL A 263 -9.75 11.99 -4.63
N LEU A 264 -9.12 11.04 -3.96
CA LEU A 264 -7.78 10.56 -4.32
C LEU A 264 -7.76 9.03 -4.52
N PRO A 265 -6.86 8.49 -5.35
CA PRO A 265 -6.57 7.06 -5.30
C PRO A 265 -6.08 6.67 -3.89
N THR A 266 -6.59 5.57 -3.34
CA THR A 266 -6.19 5.11 -1.98
C THR A 266 -4.68 4.96 -1.85
N ALA A 267 -4.02 4.32 -2.83
CA ALA A 267 -2.57 4.16 -2.84
C ALA A 267 -1.80 5.49 -2.86
N TYR A 268 -2.25 6.48 -3.63
CA TYR A 268 -1.62 7.79 -3.69
C TYR A 268 -1.72 8.52 -2.34
N ALA A 269 -2.88 8.45 -1.69
CA ALA A 269 -3.09 9.02 -0.37
C ALA A 269 -2.20 8.34 0.70
N THR A 270 -2.05 7.01 0.66
CA THR A 270 -1.07 6.27 1.48
C THR A 270 0.36 6.74 1.24
N GLY A 271 0.77 6.87 -0.03
CA GLY A 271 2.11 7.36 -0.40
C GLY A 271 2.38 8.77 0.13
N ARG A 272 1.38 9.66 0.11
CA ARG A 272 1.47 11.00 0.71
C ARG A 272 1.79 10.92 2.20
N MET A 273 1.13 10.05 2.96
CA MET A 273 1.39 9.90 4.39
C MET A 273 2.75 9.30 4.67
N VAL A 274 3.18 8.27 3.94
CA VAL A 274 4.52 7.69 4.13
C VAL A 274 5.62 8.72 3.84
N ARG A 275 5.46 9.51 2.77
CA ARG A 275 6.38 10.62 2.45
C ARG A 275 6.37 11.72 3.51
N PHE A 276 5.21 12.02 4.09
CA PHE A 276 5.09 12.97 5.19
C PHE A 276 5.81 12.46 6.44
N LEU A 277 5.52 11.23 6.86
CA LEU A 277 6.16 10.58 8.01
C LEU A 277 7.67 10.51 7.84
N SER A 278 8.18 10.23 6.62
CA SER A 278 9.63 10.14 6.39
C SER A 278 10.34 11.49 6.46
N LYS A 279 9.60 12.60 6.29
CA LYS A 279 10.13 13.97 6.48
C LYS A 279 10.07 14.39 7.95
N VAL A 280 9.01 14.02 8.67
CA VAL A 280 8.81 14.38 10.08
C VAL A 280 9.69 13.53 11.01
N TYR A 281 9.63 12.22 10.86
CA TYR A 281 10.35 11.23 11.67
C TYR A 281 11.63 10.73 11.00
N GLY A 282 12.10 11.43 9.96
CA GLY A 282 13.21 11.02 9.11
C GLY A 282 14.46 10.67 9.92
N SER A 283 14.83 9.39 9.88
CA SER A 283 16.07 8.87 10.46
C SER A 283 17.00 8.38 9.35
N GLN A 284 18.10 7.72 9.71
CA GLN A 284 18.90 6.97 8.72
C GLN A 284 18.14 5.77 8.15
N LYS A 285 17.15 5.24 8.89
CA LYS A 285 16.25 4.17 8.44
C LYS A 285 15.12 4.75 7.58
N GLY A 286 14.55 3.93 6.70
CA GLY A 286 13.34 4.29 5.96
C GLY A 286 12.08 4.11 6.81
N ILE A 287 10.94 4.57 6.30
CA ILE A 287 9.61 4.17 6.77
C ILE A 287 8.99 3.27 5.70
N LEU A 288 8.36 2.17 6.10
CA LEU A 288 7.66 1.29 5.17
C LEU A 288 6.19 1.23 5.54
N ASN A 289 5.32 1.31 4.53
CA ASN A 289 3.95 0.87 4.62
C ASN A 289 3.73 -0.27 3.63
N VAL A 290 3.09 -1.34 4.10
CA VAL A 290 2.50 -2.35 3.23
C VAL A 290 0.99 -2.34 3.38
N ASP A 291 0.26 -2.50 2.28
CA ASP A 291 -1.19 -2.66 2.31
C ASP A 291 -1.58 -3.82 1.40
N LEU A 292 -2.44 -4.70 1.90
CA LEU A 292 -3.00 -5.79 1.10
C LEU A 292 -4.52 -5.66 1.03
N GLY A 293 -4.98 -5.10 -0.09
CA GLY A 293 -6.39 -4.92 -0.40
C GLY A 293 -6.93 -5.92 -1.42
N SER A 294 -8.23 -5.79 -1.69
CA SER A 294 -8.90 -6.56 -2.74
C SER A 294 -8.39 -6.20 -4.15
N SER A 295 -8.13 -4.93 -4.43
CA SER A 295 -7.74 -4.47 -5.76
C SER A 295 -6.26 -4.64 -6.08
N ALA A 296 -5.39 -4.53 -5.07
CA ALA A 296 -3.93 -4.54 -5.24
C ALA A 296 -3.21 -4.77 -3.90
N ALA A 297 -1.93 -5.15 -4.00
CA ALA A 297 -0.95 -4.93 -2.95
C ALA A 297 -0.25 -3.58 -3.16
N ILE A 298 -0.01 -2.82 -2.09
CA ILE A 298 0.66 -1.52 -2.14
C ILE A 298 1.90 -1.58 -1.25
N ILE A 299 3.04 -1.18 -1.80
CA ILE A 299 4.29 -0.97 -1.06
C ILE A 299 4.65 0.50 -1.18
N ALA A 300 4.63 1.21 -0.05
CA ALA A 300 5.06 2.60 0.02
C ALA A 300 6.25 2.72 0.97
N ALA A 301 7.37 3.26 0.49
CA ALA A 301 8.57 3.45 1.30
C ALA A 301 9.03 4.91 1.24
N GLY A 302 9.29 5.49 2.41
CA GLY A 302 9.78 6.86 2.56
C GLY A 302 11.21 6.86 3.07
N PHE A 303 12.11 7.51 2.34
CA PHE A 303 13.49 7.76 2.73
C PHE A 303 13.72 9.28 2.79
N ARG A 304 14.84 9.71 3.40
CA ARG A 304 15.14 11.14 3.67
C ARG A 304 14.88 12.07 2.48
N ASN A 305 15.25 11.65 1.26
CA ASN A 305 15.14 12.47 0.04
C ASN A 305 14.38 11.78 -1.11
N LYS A 306 13.79 10.60 -0.88
CA LYS A 306 13.09 9.87 -1.94
C LYS A 306 11.94 9.06 -1.34
N SER A 307 10.78 9.13 -1.98
CA SER A 307 9.67 8.21 -1.74
C SER A 307 9.56 7.21 -2.89
N ILE A 308 9.07 6.03 -2.58
CA ILE A 308 8.72 4.98 -3.54
C ILE A 308 7.29 4.59 -3.25
N LEU A 309 6.42 4.66 -4.25
CA LEU A 309 5.07 4.13 -4.21
C LEU A 309 4.92 3.08 -5.30
N LYS A 310 4.52 1.88 -4.91
CA LYS A 310 4.28 0.75 -5.83
C LYS A 310 2.92 0.16 -5.57
N VAL A 311 2.15 0.03 -6.65
CA VAL A 311 0.81 -0.55 -6.66
C VAL A 311 0.83 -1.72 -7.63
N TYR A 312 0.44 -2.88 -7.14
CA TYR A 312 0.46 -4.13 -7.90
C TYR A 312 -0.95 -4.71 -8.00
N PRO A 313 -1.76 -4.31 -9.00
CA PRO A 313 -3.13 -4.83 -9.15
C PRO A 313 -3.22 -6.33 -9.44
N GLN A 314 -2.14 -6.93 -9.97
CA GLN A 314 -2.01 -8.39 -10.12
C GLN A 314 -1.86 -9.13 -8.78
N PHE A 315 -1.61 -8.40 -7.70
CA PHE A 315 -1.39 -8.92 -6.35
C PHE A 315 -2.53 -8.49 -5.39
N GLY A 316 -3.76 -8.36 -5.90
CA GLY A 316 -4.96 -8.13 -5.09
C GLY A 316 -5.66 -9.42 -4.67
N LEU A 317 -6.39 -9.39 -3.56
CA LEU A 317 -7.15 -10.54 -3.02
C LEU A 317 -8.58 -10.68 -3.57
N GLY A 318 -8.99 -9.82 -4.50
CA GLY A 318 -10.32 -9.83 -5.09
C GLY A 318 -10.34 -10.50 -6.47
N GLU A 319 -11.04 -9.87 -7.42
CA GLU A 319 -11.31 -10.44 -8.75
C GLU A 319 -10.05 -10.87 -9.51
N ASN A 320 -8.92 -10.19 -9.31
CA ASN A 320 -7.65 -10.51 -9.97
C ASN A 320 -6.85 -11.61 -9.27
N LEU A 321 -7.37 -12.23 -8.20
CA LEU A 321 -6.61 -13.18 -7.39
C LEU A 321 -6.08 -14.37 -8.21
N THR A 322 -6.83 -14.86 -9.20
CA THR A 322 -6.38 -15.95 -10.08
C THR A 322 -5.17 -15.57 -10.93
N SER A 323 -4.97 -14.27 -11.20
CA SER A 323 -3.81 -13.78 -11.95
C SER A 323 -2.48 -13.95 -11.19
N LEU A 324 -2.54 -14.18 -9.87
CA LEU A 324 -1.40 -14.55 -9.03
C LEU A 324 -0.64 -15.76 -9.58
N LEU A 325 -1.35 -16.73 -10.16
CA LEU A 325 -0.77 -17.97 -10.69
C LEU A 325 0.12 -17.73 -11.93
N ASN A 326 0.08 -16.54 -12.53
CA ASN A 326 1.05 -16.15 -13.57
C ASN A 326 2.42 -15.73 -12.98
N HIS A 327 2.50 -15.56 -11.66
CA HIS A 327 3.66 -15.02 -10.96
C HIS A 327 4.23 -15.97 -9.90
N THR A 328 3.51 -17.04 -9.54
CA THR A 328 3.93 -18.04 -8.57
C THR A 328 3.22 -19.38 -8.79
N THR A 329 3.62 -20.41 -8.05
CA THR A 329 3.05 -21.76 -8.11
C THR A 329 2.23 -22.06 -6.85
N LEU A 330 1.36 -23.08 -6.92
CA LEU A 330 0.61 -23.55 -5.75
C LEU A 330 1.55 -24.04 -4.64
N GLU A 331 2.66 -24.70 -4.99
CA GLU A 331 3.70 -25.11 -4.04
C GLU A 331 4.26 -23.92 -3.23
N ASN A 332 4.54 -22.80 -3.91
CA ASN A 332 5.02 -21.59 -3.25
C ASN A 332 3.98 -20.93 -2.33
N ILE A 333 2.69 -21.13 -2.59
CA ILE A 333 1.61 -20.72 -1.67
C ILE A 333 1.56 -21.70 -0.49
N LEU A 334 1.49 -23.01 -0.78
CA LEU A 334 1.38 -24.10 0.19
C LEU A 334 2.53 -24.16 1.20
N ARG A 335 3.73 -23.70 0.83
CA ARG A 335 4.88 -23.66 1.75
C ARG A 335 4.60 -22.87 3.02
N TRP A 336 3.67 -21.93 2.97
CA TRP A 336 3.27 -21.08 4.09
C TRP A 336 2.16 -21.68 4.96
N SER A 337 1.50 -22.75 4.51
CA SER A 337 0.37 -23.35 5.22
C SER A 337 0.87 -24.24 6.37
N PRO A 338 0.32 -24.09 7.60
CA PRO A 338 0.52 -25.06 8.68
C PRO A 338 -0.30 -26.36 8.51
N LEU A 339 -1.23 -26.40 7.55
CA LEU A 339 -2.12 -27.54 7.32
C LEU A 339 -1.69 -28.34 6.10
N ASP A 340 -2.10 -29.60 6.05
CA ASP A 340 -1.95 -30.45 4.87
C ASP A 340 -3.16 -30.21 3.95
N ILE A 341 -2.98 -29.37 2.93
CA ILE A 341 -4.04 -28.93 2.02
C ILE A 341 -3.66 -29.39 0.62
N SER A 342 -4.60 -29.98 -0.12
CA SER A 342 -4.37 -30.37 -1.51
C SER A 342 -4.34 -29.16 -2.43
N GLU A 343 -3.70 -29.31 -3.60
CA GLU A 343 -3.66 -28.26 -4.60
C GLU A 343 -5.05 -27.90 -5.14
N ASP A 344 -5.93 -28.90 -5.31
CA ASP A 344 -7.31 -28.71 -5.79
C ASP A 344 -8.12 -27.79 -4.86
N VAL A 345 -8.00 -27.98 -3.54
CA VAL A 345 -8.70 -27.15 -2.55
C VAL A 345 -8.24 -25.69 -2.62
N ILE A 346 -6.96 -25.45 -2.86
CA ILE A 346 -6.43 -24.08 -3.01
C ILE A 346 -6.90 -23.47 -4.31
N LEU A 347 -6.88 -24.22 -5.41
CA LEU A 347 -7.42 -23.74 -6.69
C LEU A 347 -8.88 -23.34 -6.54
N ASP A 348 -9.71 -24.20 -5.95
CA ASP A 348 -11.12 -23.92 -5.68
C ASP A 348 -11.27 -22.67 -4.81
N TYR A 349 -10.48 -22.55 -3.73
CA TYR A 349 -10.49 -21.35 -2.89
C TYR A 349 -10.14 -20.08 -3.68
N LEU A 350 -9.09 -20.09 -4.50
CA LEU A 350 -8.66 -18.93 -5.29
C LEU A 350 -9.75 -18.48 -6.28
N TYR A 351 -10.39 -19.42 -6.99
CA TYR A 351 -11.49 -19.10 -7.91
C TYR A 351 -12.74 -18.58 -7.18
N GLN A 352 -13.14 -19.23 -6.08
CA GLN A 352 -14.28 -18.79 -5.28
C GLN A 352 -14.07 -17.40 -4.68
N LYS A 353 -12.88 -17.16 -4.11
CA LYS A 353 -12.52 -15.86 -3.54
C LYS A 353 -12.45 -14.76 -4.60
N ALA A 354 -12.02 -15.07 -5.83
CA ALA A 354 -12.04 -14.13 -6.94
C ALA A 354 -13.47 -13.76 -7.37
N LEU A 355 -14.41 -14.72 -7.37
CA LEU A 355 -15.83 -14.47 -7.67
C LEU A 355 -16.56 -13.76 -6.53
N HIS A 356 -16.13 -13.99 -5.29
CA HIS A 356 -16.72 -13.41 -4.09
C HIS A 356 -15.68 -12.70 -3.21
N PRO A 357 -15.11 -11.55 -3.66
CA PRO A 357 -14.05 -10.85 -2.92
C PRO A 357 -14.39 -10.49 -1.48
N ALA A 358 -15.67 -10.22 -1.20
CA ALA A 358 -16.18 -9.87 0.13
C ALA A 358 -16.35 -11.09 1.07
N ALA A 359 -16.19 -12.32 0.60
CA ALA A 359 -16.32 -13.52 1.42
C ALA A 359 -15.23 -13.54 2.51
N ILE A 360 -15.62 -13.80 3.75
CA ILE A 360 -14.70 -13.99 4.87
C ILE A 360 -14.38 -15.49 5.02
N ALA A 361 -13.24 -15.80 5.64
CA ALA A 361 -12.90 -17.19 5.97
C ALA A 361 -13.92 -17.76 6.96
N ALA A 362 -14.62 -18.84 6.57
CA ALA A 362 -15.63 -19.48 7.39
C ALA A 362 -15.03 -20.60 8.26
N THR A 363 -13.97 -21.24 7.79
CA THR A 363 -13.28 -22.33 8.48
C THR A 363 -11.83 -21.98 8.81
N ARG A 364 -11.22 -22.78 9.70
CA ARG A 364 -9.79 -22.69 9.99
C ARG A 364 -8.93 -23.01 8.76
N GLU A 365 -9.41 -23.89 7.88
CA GLU A 365 -8.75 -24.22 6.62
C GLU A 365 -8.77 -23.01 5.67
N ASP A 366 -9.93 -22.38 5.48
CA ASP A 366 -10.06 -21.15 4.67
C ASP A 366 -9.12 -20.04 5.19
N LEU A 367 -9.08 -19.86 6.51
CA LEU A 367 -8.20 -18.86 7.12
C LEU A 367 -6.72 -19.19 6.86
N SER A 368 -6.35 -20.46 6.96
CA SER A 368 -5.00 -20.95 6.68
C SER A 368 -4.60 -20.69 5.22
N ILE A 369 -5.49 -20.99 4.27
CA ILE A 369 -5.28 -20.73 2.84
C ILE A 369 -5.18 -19.22 2.59
N SER A 370 -6.11 -18.43 3.13
CA SER A 370 -6.13 -16.98 2.98
C SER A 370 -4.82 -16.34 3.45
N GLN A 371 -4.31 -16.77 4.60
CA GLN A 371 -3.04 -16.25 5.13
C GLN A 371 -1.83 -16.73 4.32
N ALA A 372 -1.83 -17.96 3.82
CA ALA A 372 -0.76 -18.46 2.94
C ALA A 372 -0.70 -17.67 1.62
N VAL A 373 -1.86 -17.41 1.01
CA VAL A 373 -2.00 -16.57 -0.19
C VAL A 373 -1.53 -15.14 0.09
N ALA A 374 -1.97 -14.54 1.20
CA ALA A 374 -1.57 -13.19 1.59
C ALA A 374 -0.05 -13.05 1.83
N ARG A 375 0.58 -14.04 2.48
CA ARG A 375 2.04 -14.09 2.65
C ARG A 375 2.76 -14.11 1.31
N GLU A 376 2.32 -14.96 0.39
CA GLU A 376 2.96 -15.10 -0.93
C GLU A 376 2.80 -13.83 -1.77
N ILE A 377 1.60 -13.24 -1.78
CA ILE A 377 1.33 -11.97 -2.46
C ILE A 377 2.25 -10.86 -1.95
N LEU A 378 2.30 -10.63 -0.63
CA LEU A 378 3.12 -9.57 -0.05
C LEU A 378 4.61 -9.84 -0.25
N HIS A 379 5.02 -11.11 -0.25
CA HIS A 379 6.38 -11.50 -0.57
C HIS A 379 6.75 -11.08 -2.00
N LEU A 380 5.93 -11.43 -3.00
CA LEU A 380 6.15 -11.06 -4.40
C LEU A 380 6.12 -9.54 -4.62
N ALA A 381 5.19 -8.85 -3.98
CA ALA A 381 5.09 -7.39 -4.00
C ALA A 381 6.36 -6.74 -3.44
N MET A 382 6.85 -7.22 -2.30
CA MET A 382 8.06 -6.70 -1.66
C MET A 382 9.32 -7.00 -2.49
N GLN A 383 9.45 -8.20 -3.06
CA GLN A 383 10.57 -8.54 -3.95
C GLN A 383 10.59 -7.67 -5.22
N SER A 384 9.42 -7.34 -5.75
CA SER A 384 9.29 -6.42 -6.88
C SER A 384 9.69 -5.00 -6.49
N ALA A 385 9.15 -4.47 -5.39
CA ALA A 385 9.39 -3.10 -4.94
C ALA A 385 10.85 -2.83 -4.56
N LYS A 386 11.52 -3.82 -3.95
CA LYS A 386 12.92 -3.71 -3.50
C LYS A 386 13.90 -3.35 -4.63
N ARG A 387 13.59 -3.72 -5.88
CA ARG A 387 14.43 -3.41 -7.05
C ARG A 387 14.55 -1.91 -7.31
N ASP A 388 13.55 -1.14 -6.88
CA ASP A 388 13.47 0.31 -7.07
C ASP A 388 13.87 1.12 -5.84
N PHE A 389 14.22 0.46 -4.73
CA PHE A 389 14.71 1.16 -3.55
C PHE A 389 16.08 1.81 -3.83
N PRO A 390 16.37 2.99 -3.24
CA PRO A 390 17.63 3.67 -3.48
C PRO A 390 18.81 2.83 -2.98
N ARG A 391 19.94 2.88 -3.70
CA ARG A 391 21.14 2.08 -3.35
C ARG A 391 21.82 2.53 -2.04
N ASN A 392 21.73 3.82 -1.71
CA ASN A 392 22.40 4.45 -0.57
C ASN A 392 21.47 4.57 0.66
N ILE A 393 20.80 3.48 1.03
CA ILE A 393 19.92 3.42 2.21
C ILE A 393 20.54 2.55 3.30
N ALA A 394 20.21 2.84 4.56
CA ALA A 394 20.69 2.05 5.68
C ALA A 394 20.26 0.58 5.54
N ASN A 395 21.23 -0.31 5.46
CA ASN A 395 21.03 -1.75 5.32
C ASN A 395 22.14 -2.50 6.05
N ILE A 396 21.85 -3.73 6.49
CA ILE A 396 22.85 -4.64 7.05
C ILE A 396 23.59 -5.38 5.93
N LYS A 397 22.86 -5.83 4.91
CA LYS A 397 23.38 -6.42 3.68
C LYS A 397 22.57 -5.90 2.49
N PRO A 398 23.20 -5.57 1.35
CA PRO A 398 22.49 -5.08 0.16
C PRO A 398 21.45 -6.07 -0.41
N THR A 399 21.66 -7.37 -0.18
CA THR A 399 20.75 -8.43 -0.63
C THR A 399 19.55 -8.61 0.27
N LEU A 400 19.48 -7.97 1.44
CA LEU A 400 18.37 -8.08 2.40
C LEU A 400 17.46 -6.85 2.35
N THR A 401 16.34 -6.92 3.06
CA THR A 401 15.43 -5.78 3.23
C THR A 401 16.19 -4.63 3.92
N PRO A 402 15.98 -3.37 3.51
CA PRO A 402 16.57 -2.21 4.20
C PRO A 402 16.11 -2.12 5.66
N LEU A 403 16.81 -1.29 6.44
CA LEU A 403 16.37 -0.95 7.79
C LEU A 403 15.19 0.01 7.70
N PHE A 404 14.06 -0.38 8.29
CA PHE A 404 12.85 0.42 8.39
C PHE A 404 12.48 0.69 9.84
N GLU A 405 11.96 1.88 10.14
CA GLU A 405 11.41 2.27 11.44
C GLU A 405 10.45 3.46 11.27
N PRO A 406 9.15 3.31 11.52
CA PRO A 406 8.43 2.05 11.75
C PRO A 406 8.09 1.32 10.43
N ILE A 407 7.50 0.12 10.55
CA ILE A 407 6.75 -0.55 9.48
C ILE A 407 5.26 -0.48 9.82
N LEU A 408 4.49 0.20 8.96
CA LEU A 408 3.04 0.26 9.01
C LEU A 408 2.46 -0.82 8.10
N ALA A 409 1.34 -1.40 8.50
CA ALA A 409 0.66 -2.43 7.74
C ALA A 409 -0.86 -2.26 7.79
N GLY A 410 -1.50 -2.23 6.62
CA GLY A 410 -2.93 -2.00 6.45
C GLY A 410 -3.59 -2.98 5.47
N GLY A 411 -4.88 -2.77 5.21
CA GLY A 411 -5.65 -3.60 4.29
C GLY A 411 -6.36 -4.77 4.97
N ALA A 412 -7.41 -5.27 4.32
CA ALA A 412 -8.36 -6.22 4.90
C ALA A 412 -7.69 -7.52 5.37
N ALA A 413 -6.74 -8.09 4.61
CA ALA A 413 -6.09 -9.34 5.03
C ALA A 413 -5.19 -9.22 6.27
N LEU A 414 -4.70 -8.01 6.56
CA LEU A 414 -3.88 -7.72 7.74
C LEU A 414 -4.73 -7.28 8.94
N SER A 415 -5.87 -6.64 8.67
CA SER A 415 -6.82 -6.12 9.66
C SER A 415 -7.86 -7.15 10.10
N ASP A 416 -8.31 -8.02 9.21
CA ASP A 416 -9.26 -9.12 9.47
C ASP A 416 -8.58 -10.36 10.08
N ALA A 417 -7.25 -10.35 10.20
CA ALA A 417 -6.55 -11.39 10.93
C ALA A 417 -7.04 -11.40 12.37
N SER A 418 -7.55 -12.55 12.80
CA SER A 418 -8.25 -12.72 14.09
C SER A 418 -7.42 -12.33 15.32
N ARG A 419 -6.07 -12.27 15.22
CA ARG A 419 -5.16 -11.91 16.32
C ARG A 419 -3.92 -11.16 15.81
N PRO A 420 -3.38 -10.17 16.57
CA PRO A 420 -2.17 -9.43 16.20
C PRO A 420 -0.94 -10.32 15.91
N GLY A 421 -0.82 -11.46 16.60
CA GLY A 421 0.25 -12.44 16.35
C GLY A 421 0.21 -13.06 14.96
N GLN A 422 -0.98 -13.28 14.40
CA GLN A 422 -1.13 -13.81 13.04
C GLN A 422 -0.74 -12.76 12.01
N SER A 423 -1.17 -11.50 12.19
CA SER A 423 -0.73 -10.37 11.34
C SER A 423 0.78 -10.19 11.40
N LEU A 424 1.37 -10.24 12.60
CA LEU A 424 2.81 -10.11 12.74
C LEU A 424 3.54 -11.22 12.00
N LEU A 425 3.15 -12.49 12.19
CA LEU A 425 3.83 -13.60 11.52
C LEU A 425 3.74 -13.48 9.99
N LEU A 426 2.57 -13.11 9.47
CA LEU A 426 2.36 -12.84 8.05
C LEU A 426 3.32 -11.76 7.53
N LEU A 427 3.51 -10.65 8.27
CA LEU A 427 4.45 -9.58 7.90
C LEU A 427 5.91 -10.03 7.99
N LEU A 428 6.28 -10.76 9.05
CA LEU A 428 7.64 -11.26 9.22
C LEU A 428 8.03 -12.26 8.12
N ASP A 429 7.08 -13.11 7.69
CA ASP A 429 7.29 -14.10 6.63
C ASP A 429 7.41 -13.44 5.25
N SER A 430 6.56 -12.46 4.97
CA SER A 430 6.45 -11.83 3.64
C SER A 430 7.50 -10.74 3.40
N ILE A 431 7.67 -9.80 4.34
CA ILE A 431 8.58 -8.64 4.21
C ILE A 431 10.01 -9.00 4.65
N GLN A 432 10.14 -9.95 5.58
CA GLN A 432 11.41 -10.35 6.18
C GLN A 432 12.24 -9.15 6.68
N PRO A 433 11.70 -8.34 7.62
CA PRO A 433 12.41 -7.19 8.15
C PRO A 433 13.70 -7.62 8.86
N VAL A 434 14.66 -6.69 8.92
CA VAL A 434 15.96 -6.89 9.58
C VAL A 434 16.20 -5.77 10.60
N GLY A 435 17.05 -6.06 11.58
CA GLY A 435 17.38 -5.12 12.63
C GLY A 435 16.23 -4.91 13.62
N ILE A 436 16.14 -3.72 14.19
CA ILE A 436 15.11 -3.35 15.17
C ILE A 436 14.10 -2.41 14.51
N THR A 437 12.82 -2.75 14.61
CA THR A 437 11.72 -1.96 14.02
C THR A 437 10.44 -2.07 14.84
N THR A 438 9.61 -1.02 14.85
CA THR A 438 8.25 -1.08 15.40
C THR A 438 7.25 -1.48 14.33
N ILE A 439 6.36 -2.43 14.64
CA ILE A 439 5.26 -2.85 13.76
C ILE A 439 3.95 -2.19 14.22
N ILE A 440 3.28 -1.51 13.30
CA ILE A 440 2.03 -0.79 13.55
C ILE A 440 0.96 -1.29 12.57
N LEU A 441 -0.21 -1.69 13.08
CA LEU A 441 -1.35 -2.11 12.26
C LEU A 441 -2.39 -0.98 12.14
N ASP A 442 -2.78 -0.70 10.90
CA ASP A 442 -3.89 0.18 10.56
C ASP A 442 -5.18 -0.63 10.38
N GLN A 443 -5.82 -0.97 11.50
CA GLN A 443 -7.01 -1.83 11.52
C GLN A 443 -8.25 -1.20 10.86
N ASN A 444 -8.26 0.13 10.74
CA ASN A 444 -9.39 0.89 10.22
C ASN A 444 -9.10 1.53 8.85
N ASN A 445 -7.96 1.22 8.24
CA ASN A 445 -7.50 1.82 6.98
C ASN A 445 -7.48 3.36 7.03
N LEU A 446 -7.05 3.92 8.16
CA LEU A 446 -6.99 5.35 8.42
C LEU A 446 -5.89 6.05 7.62
N LEU A 447 -4.74 5.41 7.40
CA LEU A 447 -3.58 6.02 6.77
C LEU A 447 -3.90 6.65 5.39
N PRO A 448 -4.57 5.96 4.44
CA PRO A 448 -5.00 6.62 3.21
C PRO A 448 -5.99 7.76 3.44
N LEU A 449 -6.94 7.60 4.37
CA LEU A 449 -7.93 8.64 4.69
C LEU A 449 -7.28 9.90 5.25
N LEU A 450 -6.28 9.75 6.11
CA LEU A 450 -5.45 10.85 6.62
C LEU A 450 -4.68 11.53 5.49
N GLY A 451 -4.17 10.76 4.52
CA GLY A 451 -3.49 11.30 3.34
C GLY A 451 -4.40 12.15 2.44
N ALA A 452 -5.69 11.84 2.38
CA ALA A 452 -6.70 12.65 1.72
C ALA A 452 -7.11 13.87 2.57
N ALA A 453 -7.34 13.67 3.88
CA ALA A 453 -7.67 14.73 4.84
C ALA A 453 -6.59 15.82 4.90
N ALA A 454 -5.31 15.44 4.73
CA ALA A 454 -4.17 16.35 4.67
C ALA A 454 -4.22 17.38 3.53
N ALA A 455 -5.15 17.29 2.59
CA ALA A 455 -5.37 18.34 1.59
C ALA A 455 -6.25 19.48 2.11
N GLN A 456 -7.15 19.18 3.05
CA GLN A 456 -8.08 20.15 3.64
C GLN A 456 -7.63 20.62 5.02
N ASN A 457 -7.01 19.73 5.82
CA ASN A 457 -6.54 20.03 7.15
C ASN A 457 -5.21 19.31 7.44
N ASN A 458 -4.13 20.08 7.54
CA ASN A 458 -2.79 19.53 7.74
C ASN A 458 -2.51 19.10 9.20
N ILE A 459 -3.30 19.58 10.18
CA ILE A 459 -3.12 19.27 11.60
C ILE A 459 -3.79 17.94 11.95
N LEU A 460 -4.96 17.66 11.37
CA LEU A 460 -5.74 16.44 11.63
C LEU A 460 -4.91 15.15 11.53
N PRO A 461 -4.14 14.89 10.44
CA PRO A 461 -3.31 13.70 10.35
C PRO A 461 -2.32 13.53 11.50
N VAL A 462 -1.70 14.63 11.95
CA VAL A 462 -0.70 14.61 13.02
C VAL A 462 -1.35 14.20 14.34
N GLN A 463 -2.44 14.88 14.71
CA GLN A 463 -3.15 14.61 15.96
C GLN A 463 -3.74 13.19 16.00
N VAL A 464 -4.30 12.70 14.88
CA VAL A 464 -4.84 11.34 14.83
C VAL A 464 -3.73 10.29 14.96
N LEU A 465 -2.57 10.50 14.34
CA LEU A 465 -1.42 9.59 14.48
C LEU A 465 -0.92 9.50 15.93
N GLU A 466 -0.99 10.60 16.67
CA GLU A 466 -0.56 10.67 18.09
C GLU A 466 -1.66 10.21 19.07
N SER A 467 -2.92 10.14 18.64
CA SER A 467 -4.08 9.80 19.49
C SER A 467 -4.22 8.32 19.88
N GLY A 468 -3.36 7.44 19.37
CA GLY A 468 -3.47 5.98 19.58
C GLY A 468 -4.50 5.29 18.67
N ALA A 469 -4.90 5.92 17.56
CA ALA A 469 -5.85 5.36 16.59
C ALA A 469 -5.31 4.13 15.82
N PHE A 470 -4.00 3.89 15.89
CA PHE A 470 -3.32 2.75 15.27
C PHE A 470 -2.89 1.74 16.34
N LEU A 471 -2.94 0.44 16.00
CA LEU A 471 -2.54 -0.60 16.92
C LEU A 471 -1.03 -0.84 16.83
N SER A 472 -0.29 -0.47 17.88
CA SER A 472 1.09 -0.92 18.06
C SER A 472 1.11 -2.42 18.35
N VAL A 473 1.71 -3.21 17.45
CA VAL A 473 1.95 -4.64 17.70
C VAL A 473 3.11 -4.79 18.67
N GLY A 474 4.15 -3.98 18.51
CA GLY A 474 5.32 -3.95 19.37
C GLY A 474 6.63 -3.79 18.60
N THR A 475 7.73 -3.79 19.35
CA THR A 475 9.08 -3.76 18.78
C THR A 475 9.53 -5.15 18.36
N VAL A 476 9.99 -5.30 17.13
CA VAL A 476 10.57 -6.52 16.57
C VAL A 476 12.08 -6.39 16.46
N VAL A 477 12.81 -7.40 16.95
CA VAL A 477 14.26 -7.55 16.82
C VAL A 477 14.55 -8.75 15.92
N SER A 478 15.00 -8.49 14.69
CA SER A 478 15.34 -9.49 13.67
C SER A 478 16.85 -9.48 13.37
N PRO A 479 17.68 -10.19 14.17
CA PRO A 479 19.12 -10.27 13.93
C PRO A 479 19.45 -10.97 12.61
N VAL A 480 20.46 -10.45 11.90
CA VAL A 480 21.05 -11.09 10.72
C VAL A 480 22.31 -11.84 11.16
N VAL A 481 22.30 -13.16 11.00
CA VAL A 481 23.40 -14.05 11.40
C VAL A 481 23.37 -15.35 10.60
N SER A 482 24.53 -16.00 10.46
CA SER A 482 24.63 -17.38 9.99
C SER A 482 25.02 -18.27 11.17
N ALA A 483 24.14 -19.20 11.55
CA ALA A 483 24.37 -20.10 12.68
C ALA A 483 23.63 -21.43 12.45
N LYS A 484 24.00 -22.46 13.21
CA LYS A 484 23.24 -23.72 13.23
C LYS A 484 21.94 -23.53 14.02
N TYR A 485 20.88 -24.23 13.61
CA TYR A 485 19.60 -24.23 14.32
C TYR A 485 19.79 -24.56 15.81
N GLY A 486 19.15 -23.78 16.69
CA GLY A 486 19.21 -23.94 18.14
C GLY A 486 20.40 -23.24 18.84
N VAL A 487 21.39 -22.73 18.10
CA VAL A 487 22.50 -21.95 18.68
C VAL A 487 21.98 -20.61 19.20
N THR A 488 22.42 -20.20 20.39
CA THR A 488 22.04 -18.89 20.96
C THR A 488 22.77 -17.77 20.21
N ILE A 489 22.02 -16.88 19.57
CA ILE A 489 22.56 -15.82 18.70
C ILE A 489 22.47 -14.43 19.32
N LEU A 490 21.63 -14.27 20.35
CA LEU A 490 21.39 -12.98 20.97
C LEU A 490 20.90 -13.20 22.41
N ARG A 491 21.38 -12.37 23.34
CA ARG A 491 20.81 -12.27 24.69
C ARG A 491 20.16 -10.91 24.86
N ALA A 492 18.95 -10.88 25.42
CA ALA A 492 18.21 -9.65 25.64
C ALA A 492 17.86 -9.48 27.12
N LYS A 493 17.89 -8.22 27.57
CA LYS A 493 17.40 -7.79 28.88
C LYS A 493 16.47 -6.60 28.69
N LEU A 494 15.20 -6.75 29.06
CA LEU A 494 14.24 -5.66 29.14
C LEU A 494 14.18 -5.17 30.58
N THR A 495 14.42 -3.88 30.77
CA THR A 495 14.26 -3.19 32.06
C THR A 495 13.01 -2.33 31.98
N TYR A 496 12.01 -2.62 32.82
CA TYR A 496 10.76 -1.87 32.87
C TYR A 496 10.94 -0.58 33.68
N ASP A 497 10.02 0.38 33.53
CA ASP A 497 10.08 1.66 34.27
C ASP A 497 9.99 1.49 35.80
N ASN A 498 9.36 0.42 36.27
CA ASN A 498 9.31 0.06 37.70
C ASN A 498 10.62 -0.59 38.22
N GLY A 499 11.65 -0.70 37.37
CA GLY A 499 12.96 -1.27 37.70
C GLY A 499 13.04 -2.79 37.66
N THR A 500 11.93 -3.50 37.42
CA THR A 500 11.97 -4.96 37.21
C THR A 500 12.69 -5.30 35.90
N GLU A 501 13.18 -6.54 35.79
CA GLU A 501 13.90 -7.00 34.61
C GLU A 501 13.34 -8.33 34.09
N ALA A 502 13.25 -8.46 32.76
CA ALA A 502 13.04 -9.73 32.07
C ALA A 502 14.22 -10.02 31.14
N ARG A 503 14.59 -11.31 31.01
CA ARG A 503 15.73 -11.75 30.20
C ARG A 503 15.34 -12.90 29.29
N LEU A 504 15.95 -12.97 28.11
CA LEU A 504 15.84 -14.12 27.22
C LEU A 504 17.13 -14.40 26.47
N ASP A 505 17.29 -15.67 26.07
CA ASP A 505 18.33 -16.15 25.18
C ASP A 505 17.68 -16.58 23.86
N LEU A 506 17.89 -15.80 22.80
CA LEU A 506 17.31 -16.06 21.48
C LEU A 506 18.15 -17.11 20.74
N LYS A 507 17.52 -18.21 20.36
CA LYS A 507 18.13 -19.28 19.55
C LYS A 507 17.83 -19.10 18.07
N PHE A 508 18.81 -19.41 17.21
CA PHE A 508 18.63 -19.42 15.76
C PHE A 508 17.54 -20.43 15.35
N GLY A 509 16.59 -19.98 14.53
CA GLY A 509 15.37 -20.72 14.16
C GLY A 509 14.15 -20.47 15.06
N GLY A 510 14.31 -19.73 16.16
CA GLY A 510 13.26 -19.48 17.14
C GLY A 510 12.54 -18.13 16.98
N LEU A 511 11.34 -18.06 17.54
CA LEU A 511 10.65 -16.82 17.88
C LEU A 511 10.50 -16.78 19.40
N GLU A 512 10.65 -15.61 20.00
CA GLU A 512 10.46 -15.40 21.43
C GLU A 512 9.81 -14.04 21.66
N THR A 513 9.17 -13.85 22.82
CA THR A 513 8.57 -12.56 23.21
C THR A 513 8.95 -12.20 24.64
N LEU A 514 9.11 -10.90 24.90
CA LEU A 514 9.08 -10.34 26.25
C LEU A 514 7.83 -9.48 26.39
N PRO A 515 7.04 -9.65 27.47
CA PRO A 515 5.86 -8.84 27.68
C PRO A 515 6.26 -7.38 27.88
N LEU A 516 5.53 -6.47 27.23
CA LEU A 516 5.57 -5.03 27.48
C LEU A 516 4.22 -4.49 27.00
N GLY A 517 3.35 -4.15 27.93
CA GLY A 517 1.95 -3.81 27.68
C GLY A 517 1.77 -2.53 26.87
N ASN A 518 0.59 -2.36 26.27
CA ASN A 518 0.28 -1.15 25.53
C ASN A 518 0.37 0.09 26.44
N GLY A 519 1.07 1.13 25.99
CA GLY A 519 1.35 2.33 26.78
C GLY A 519 2.50 2.21 27.78
N GLU A 520 3.09 1.02 27.97
CA GLU A 520 4.29 0.85 28.79
C GLU A 520 5.56 1.17 27.98
N ALA A 521 6.57 1.70 28.66
CA ALA A 521 7.90 1.90 28.09
C ALA A 521 8.94 1.08 28.86
N GLY A 522 10.08 0.85 28.21
CA GLY A 522 11.21 0.16 28.83
C GLY A 522 12.52 0.38 28.09
N LYS A 523 13.60 -0.14 28.67
CA LYS A 523 14.93 -0.13 28.06
C LYS A 523 15.33 -1.56 27.70
N LEU A 524 15.51 -1.80 26.41
CA LEU A 524 15.98 -3.08 25.89
C LEU A 524 17.49 -3.03 25.68
N THR A 525 18.22 -3.84 26.44
CA THR A 525 19.65 -4.12 26.21
C THR A 525 19.80 -5.41 25.41
N VAL A 526 20.52 -5.34 24.30
CA VAL A 526 20.76 -6.45 23.37
C VAL A 526 22.26 -6.76 23.34
N GLN A 527 22.62 -8.03 23.53
CA GLN A 527 23.97 -8.55 23.34
C GLN A 527 23.97 -9.52 22.15
N CYS A 528 24.64 -9.14 21.08
CA CYS A 528 24.78 -9.96 19.88
C CYS A 528 25.89 -11.01 20.05
N LEU A 529 25.60 -12.25 19.68
CA LEU A 529 26.56 -13.37 19.69
C LEU A 529 26.80 -13.87 18.26
N HIS A 530 27.91 -14.59 18.04
CA HIS A 530 28.22 -15.20 16.73
C HIS A 530 28.22 -14.20 15.55
N GLY A 531 28.57 -12.94 15.81
CA GLY A 531 28.58 -11.89 14.79
C GLY A 531 27.19 -11.43 14.33
N ALA A 532 26.12 -11.75 15.07
CA ALA A 532 24.78 -11.28 14.78
C ALA A 532 24.72 -9.75 14.69
N ASP A 533 23.94 -9.24 13.73
CA ASP A 533 23.77 -7.81 13.53
C ASP A 533 22.28 -7.44 13.64
N VAL A 534 21.97 -6.49 14.52
CA VAL A 534 20.62 -5.94 14.71
C VAL A 534 20.48 -4.52 14.14
N GLY A 535 21.43 -4.08 13.31
CA GLY A 535 21.51 -2.75 12.71
C GLY A 535 22.56 -1.84 13.36
N PHE A 536 23.36 -2.34 14.29
CA PHE A 536 24.47 -1.60 14.94
C PHE A 536 25.85 -2.00 14.40
N GLY A 537 25.90 -2.97 13.50
CA GLY A 537 27.10 -3.57 12.95
C GLY A 537 27.34 -4.98 13.52
N PRO A 538 28.13 -5.82 12.82
CA PRO A 538 28.32 -7.22 13.20
C PRO A 538 28.86 -7.40 14.62
N GLY A 539 28.15 -8.20 15.43
CA GLY A 539 28.50 -8.51 16.81
C GLY A 539 28.30 -7.35 17.80
N ARG A 540 27.79 -6.20 17.35
CA ARG A 540 27.56 -5.04 18.21
C ARG A 540 26.16 -5.08 18.79
N GLY A 541 26.11 -5.01 20.13
CA GLY A 541 24.89 -4.83 20.90
C GLY A 541 24.71 -3.38 21.36
N GLY A 542 23.59 -3.09 22.02
CA GLY A 542 23.29 -1.74 22.50
C GLY A 542 22.08 -1.73 23.44
N THR A 543 21.84 -0.58 24.08
CA THR A 543 20.62 -0.34 24.86
C THR A 543 19.78 0.72 24.15
N ILE A 544 18.50 0.42 23.94
CA ILE A 544 17.54 1.32 23.28
C ILE A 544 16.25 1.45 24.09
N PRO A 545 15.57 2.60 24.01
CA PRO A 545 14.19 2.68 24.46
C PRO A 545 13.29 1.84 23.55
N VAL A 546 12.31 1.16 24.15
CA VAL A 546 11.27 0.42 23.44
C VAL A 546 9.92 0.76 24.07
N SER A 547 8.87 0.74 23.25
CA SER A 547 7.50 0.91 23.68
C SER A 547 6.75 -0.41 23.53
N GLY A 548 5.83 -0.66 24.45
CA GLY A 548 5.00 -1.84 24.43
C GLY A 548 3.94 -1.81 23.33
N GLY A 549 3.22 -2.93 23.23
CA GLY A 549 2.20 -3.14 22.21
C GLY A 549 1.47 -4.44 22.46
N ALA A 550 0.65 -4.87 21.51
CA ALA A 550 -0.15 -6.09 21.63
C ALA A 550 0.68 -7.35 21.94
N LEU A 551 1.95 -7.40 21.53
CA LEU A 551 2.87 -8.53 21.71
C LEU A 551 4.17 -8.17 22.46
N GLY A 552 4.28 -6.94 22.98
CA GLY A 552 5.49 -6.45 23.66
C GLY A 552 6.71 -6.37 22.74
N VAL A 553 7.82 -6.98 23.15
CA VAL A 553 9.06 -7.05 22.35
C VAL A 553 9.21 -8.45 21.77
N VAL A 554 9.18 -8.56 20.45
CA VAL A 554 9.27 -9.83 19.71
C VAL A 554 10.67 -10.01 19.12
N PHE A 555 11.21 -11.21 19.25
CA PHE A 555 12.54 -11.57 18.76
C PHE A 555 12.42 -12.63 17.67
N ASP A 556 12.85 -12.30 16.45
CA ASP A 556 12.81 -13.19 15.30
C ASP A 556 14.21 -13.70 14.95
N GLY A 557 14.56 -14.85 15.52
CA GLY A 557 15.81 -15.54 15.28
C GLY A 557 15.78 -16.49 14.08
N ARG A 558 14.73 -16.49 13.24
CA ARG A 558 14.51 -17.50 12.19
C ARG A 558 15.46 -17.37 10.98
N GLY A 559 16.26 -16.32 10.93
CA GLY A 559 17.21 -16.07 9.85
C GLY A 559 16.63 -15.25 8.71
N ARG A 560 17.54 -14.67 7.91
CA ARG A 560 17.25 -13.79 6.78
C ARG A 560 18.26 -14.05 5.65
N PRO A 561 17.86 -14.55 4.48
CA PRO A 561 16.49 -14.94 4.13
C PRO A 561 15.98 -16.11 5.00
N LEU A 562 14.66 -16.20 5.16
CA LEU A 562 13.99 -17.29 5.85
C LEU A 562 14.16 -18.58 5.04
N ASP A 563 14.76 -19.60 5.65
CA ASP A 563 14.97 -20.92 5.04
C ASP A 563 14.01 -21.94 5.69
N LEU A 564 13.03 -22.41 4.90
CA LEU A 564 12.02 -23.35 5.36
C LEU A 564 12.47 -24.79 5.07
N PRO A 565 12.19 -25.75 5.97
CA PRO A 565 12.46 -27.15 5.69
C PRO A 565 11.82 -27.62 4.37
N SER A 566 12.56 -28.40 3.58
CA SER A 566 12.04 -29.04 2.37
C SER A 566 11.02 -30.14 2.69
N ASP A 567 11.19 -30.84 3.81
CA ASP A 567 10.22 -31.81 4.31
C ASP A 567 8.91 -31.10 4.76
N PRO A 568 7.76 -31.40 4.13
CA PRO A 568 6.52 -30.67 4.38
C PRO A 568 5.98 -30.90 5.79
N VAL A 569 6.18 -32.08 6.38
CA VAL A 569 5.73 -32.37 7.75
C VAL A 569 6.49 -31.51 8.75
N ARG A 570 7.83 -31.51 8.67
CA ARG A 570 8.68 -30.68 9.53
C ARG A 570 8.41 -29.19 9.34
N ARG A 571 8.19 -28.74 8.11
CA ARG A 571 7.82 -27.35 7.80
C ARG A 571 6.51 -26.95 8.48
N ARG A 572 5.47 -27.76 8.36
CA ARG A 572 4.15 -27.51 8.97
C ARG A 572 4.24 -27.44 10.49
N GLU A 573 4.94 -28.38 11.12
CA GLU A 573 5.14 -28.38 12.58
C GLU A 573 5.91 -27.15 13.06
N LEU A 574 6.91 -26.71 12.29
CA LEU A 574 7.65 -25.48 12.60
C LEU A 574 6.76 -24.23 12.52
N ILE A 575 5.92 -24.12 11.49
CA ILE A 575 4.96 -23.02 11.33
C ILE A 575 3.91 -23.03 12.46
N LYS A 576 3.39 -24.21 12.83
CA LYS A 576 2.48 -24.35 13.99
C LYS A 576 3.13 -23.87 15.28
N LYS A 577 4.40 -24.22 15.51
CA LYS A 577 5.15 -23.75 16.68
C LYS A 577 5.28 -22.23 16.69
N TRP A 578 5.61 -21.61 15.56
CA TRP A 578 5.70 -20.14 15.45
C TRP A 578 4.36 -19.45 15.67
N ASN A 579 3.27 -20.00 15.10
CA ASN A 579 1.91 -19.53 15.37
C ASN A 579 1.60 -19.58 16.86
N TRP A 580 1.90 -20.69 17.54
CA TRP A 580 1.67 -20.84 18.97
C TRP A 580 2.44 -19.80 19.80
N THR A 581 3.71 -19.58 19.50
CA THR A 581 4.57 -18.61 20.20
C THR A 581 4.00 -17.19 20.17
N LEU A 582 3.42 -16.77 19.04
CA LEU A 582 2.83 -15.42 18.90
C LEU A 582 1.34 -15.38 19.28
N GLY A 583 0.80 -16.44 19.87
CA GLY A 583 -0.61 -16.52 20.28
C GLY A 583 -1.61 -16.70 19.13
N GLY A 584 -1.15 -17.13 17.95
CA GLY A 584 -1.95 -17.39 16.76
C GLY A 584 -2.49 -18.82 16.59
N GLY A 585 -2.26 -19.68 17.59
CA GLY A 585 -2.68 -21.10 17.61
C GLY A 585 -4.15 -21.33 17.96
#